data_AF-C6L5S3-F1
#
_entry.id   AF-C6L5S3-F1
#
_cell.length_a   1.000
_cell.length_b   1.000
_cell.length_c   1.000
_cell.angle_alpha   90.00
_cell.angle_beta   90.00
_cell.angle_gamma   90.00
#
_symmetry.space_group_name_H-M   'P 1'
#
loop_
_entity.id
_entity.type
_entity.pdbx_description
1 polymer ?
#
loop_
_entity_poly.entity_id
_entity_poly.type
_entity_poly.pdbx_seq_one_letter_code
_entity_poly.pdbx_strand_id
1 'polypeptide(L)'
;PRDGLRDDKGKPVRYDRIYYIGENDFYVPRDEQGKFKKYDTAGDNYDDTVKVMRGLIPTHVVFNGKAGSLTGENAMKAKVGETVLIVHSQANRDTRPHLIGGHGDYV
;
A
#
# COMPACT_ATOMS: atom_id res chain seq x y z
N PRO A 1 8.62 -14.16 13.43
CA PRO A 1 9.88 -14.58 14.12
C PRO A 1 9.56 -15.16 15.50
N ARG A 2 10.04 -16.37 15.81
CA ARG A 2 9.78 -17.01 17.12
C ARG A 2 10.45 -16.25 18.28
N ASP A 3 11.53 -15.50 18.02
CA ASP A 3 12.34 -14.78 19.03
C ASP A 3 12.15 -13.24 19.04
N GLY A 4 11.11 -12.72 18.37
CA GLY A 4 10.88 -11.27 18.24
C GLY A 4 11.74 -10.57 17.19
N LEU A 5 11.60 -9.24 17.09
CA LEU A 5 12.41 -8.41 16.18
C LEU A 5 13.75 -8.07 16.82
N ARG A 6 14.82 -8.03 16.01
CA ARG A 6 16.18 -7.69 16.44
C ARG A 6 16.85 -6.78 15.43
N ASP A 7 17.77 -5.94 15.91
CA ASP A 7 18.61 -5.07 15.07
C ASP A 7 19.79 -5.83 14.43
N ASP A 8 20.63 -5.11 13.69
CA ASP A 8 21.86 -5.61 13.05
C ASP A 8 22.89 -6.18 14.04
N LYS A 9 22.79 -5.80 15.32
CA LYS A 9 23.65 -6.26 16.43
C LYS A 9 22.99 -7.35 17.27
N GLY A 10 21.83 -7.84 16.85
CA GLY A 10 21.07 -8.89 17.53
C GLY A 10 20.36 -8.43 18.81
N LYS A 11 20.28 -7.12 19.08
CA LYS A 11 19.55 -6.56 20.23
C LYS A 11 18.05 -6.53 19.93
N PRO A 12 17.18 -6.79 20.93
CA PRO A 12 15.74 -6.74 20.73
C PRO A 12 15.25 -5.34 20.32
N VAL A 13 14.39 -5.28 19.30
CA VAL A 13 13.66 -4.07 18.89
C VAL A 13 12.22 -4.20 19.36
N ARG A 14 11.73 -3.19 20.08
CA ARG A 14 10.34 -3.11 20.56
C ARG A 14 9.60 -1.99 19.86
N TYR A 15 8.30 -2.13 19.72
CA TYR A 15 7.40 -1.11 19.20
C TYR A 15 6.19 -1.00 20.13
N ASP A 16 5.66 0.20 20.25
CA ASP A 16 4.45 0.50 21.03
C ASP A 16 3.19 0.29 20.18
N ARG A 17 3.33 0.45 18.86
CA ARG A 17 2.26 0.31 17.89
C ARG A 17 2.72 -0.32 16.58
N ILE A 18 1.79 -1.01 15.94
CA ILE A 18 1.99 -1.55 14.60
C ILE A 18 0.88 -1.06 13.66
N TYR A 19 1.26 -0.69 12.44
CA TYR A 19 0.35 -0.48 11.32
C TYR A 19 0.70 -1.45 10.18
N TYR A 20 -0.33 -1.92 9.49
CA TYR A 20 -0.20 -2.67 8.24
C TYR A 20 -0.76 -1.85 7.09
N ILE A 21 0.07 -1.61 6.09
CA ILE A 21 -0.25 -0.85 4.88
C ILE A 21 -0.16 -1.82 3.71
N GLY A 22 -1.30 -2.10 3.10
CA GLY A 22 -1.36 -2.82 1.84
C GLY A 22 -1.41 -1.82 0.70
N GLU A 23 -0.43 -1.86 -0.20
CA GLU A 23 -0.42 -1.09 -1.43
C GLU A 23 -0.94 -1.94 -2.60
N ASN A 24 -1.83 -1.37 -3.40
CA ASN A 24 -2.41 -2.03 -4.56
C ASN A 24 -2.29 -1.17 -5.81
N ASP A 25 -1.81 -1.77 -6.89
CA ASP A 25 -1.83 -1.22 -8.24
C ASP A 25 -3.05 -1.73 -9.03
N PHE A 26 -3.99 -0.84 -9.33
CA PHE A 26 -5.23 -1.16 -10.05
C PHE A 26 -5.16 -0.77 -11.53
N TYR A 27 -5.71 -1.63 -12.37
CA TYR A 27 -5.75 -1.48 -13.83
C TYR A 27 -7.20 -1.35 -14.31
N VAL A 28 -7.82 -0.20 -14.08
CA VAL A 28 -9.25 0.02 -14.36
C VAL A 28 -9.44 0.48 -15.82
N PRO A 29 -10.17 -0.24 -16.68
CA PRO A 29 -10.39 0.13 -18.08
C PRO A 29 -11.12 1.46 -18.26
N ARG A 30 -10.86 2.13 -19.40
CA ARG A 30 -11.54 3.36 -19.83
C ARG A 30 -12.31 3.14 -21.14
N ASP A 31 -13.36 3.91 -21.35
CA ASP A 31 -14.09 4.00 -22.62
C ASP A 31 -13.36 4.91 -23.63
N GLU A 32 -13.93 5.04 -24.83
CA GLU A 32 -13.39 5.87 -25.92
C GLU A 32 -13.30 7.36 -25.56
N GLN A 33 -14.11 7.80 -24.60
CA GLN A 33 -14.15 9.17 -24.08
C GLN A 33 -13.20 9.35 -22.88
N GLY A 34 -12.49 8.30 -22.46
CA GLY A 34 -11.50 8.33 -21.38
C GLY A 34 -12.08 8.18 -19.98
N LYS A 35 -13.38 7.88 -19.83
CA LYS A 35 -14.03 7.66 -18.54
C LYS A 35 -13.84 6.20 -18.10
N PHE A 36 -13.66 5.97 -16.80
CA PHE A 36 -13.55 4.61 -16.27
C PHE A 36 -14.86 3.82 -16.47
N LYS A 37 -14.72 2.60 -17.00
CA LYS A 37 -15.84 1.70 -17.27
C LYS A 37 -16.40 1.11 -15.98
N LYS A 38 -17.70 0.84 -15.99
CA LYS A 38 -18.40 0.01 -15.00
C LYS A 38 -18.85 -1.27 -15.67
N TYR A 39 -18.94 -2.33 -14.89
CA TYR A 39 -19.28 -3.67 -15.33
C TYR A 39 -20.35 -4.24 -14.40
N ASP A 40 -21.27 -5.04 -14.93
CA ASP A 40 -22.40 -5.57 -14.16
C ASP A 40 -21.96 -6.72 -13.25
N THR A 41 -21.01 -7.54 -13.71
CA THR A 41 -20.39 -8.61 -12.93
C THR A 41 -18.87 -8.50 -12.89
N ALA A 42 -18.25 -9.24 -11.97
CA ALA A 42 -16.79 -9.29 -11.87
C ALA A 42 -16.12 -9.95 -13.09
N GLY A 43 -16.82 -10.82 -13.83
CA GLY A 43 -16.27 -11.50 -15.01
C GLY A 43 -16.24 -10.62 -16.26
N ASP A 44 -17.18 -9.68 -16.38
CA ASP A 44 -17.35 -8.87 -17.60
C ASP A 44 -16.17 -7.92 -17.85
N ASN A 45 -15.35 -7.65 -16.84
CA ASN A 45 -14.19 -6.77 -16.96
C ASN A 45 -12.91 -7.48 -17.40
N TYR A 46 -12.90 -8.82 -17.51
CA TYR A 46 -11.66 -9.60 -17.58
C TYR A 46 -10.80 -9.21 -18.77
N ASP A 47 -11.35 -9.29 -19.99
CA ASP A 47 -10.59 -9.04 -21.22
C ASP A 47 -10.05 -7.61 -21.30
N ASP A 48 -10.84 -6.64 -20.87
CA ASP A 48 -10.42 -5.24 -20.85
C ASP A 48 -9.35 -4.98 -19.79
N THR A 49 -9.52 -5.54 -18.59
CA THR A 49 -8.56 -5.40 -17.48
C THR A 49 -7.23 -6.03 -17.84
N VAL A 50 -7.22 -7.22 -18.44
CA VAL A 50 -6.01 -7.90 -18.91
C VAL A 50 -5.28 -7.03 -19.95
N LYS A 51 -6.01 -6.38 -20.88
CA LYS A 51 -5.39 -5.45 -21.84
C LYS A 51 -4.69 -4.28 -21.14
N VAL A 52 -5.32 -3.67 -20.13
CA VAL A 52 -4.72 -2.57 -19.36
C VAL A 52 -3.50 -3.05 -18.55
N MET A 53 -3.60 -4.21 -17.90
CA MET A 53 -2.49 -4.83 -17.13
C MET A 53 -1.25 -5.07 -17.98
N ARG A 54 -1.41 -5.55 -19.23
CA ARG A 54 -0.29 -5.77 -20.16
C ARG A 54 0.46 -4.49 -20.54
N GLY A 55 -0.14 -3.32 -20.30
CA GLY A 55 0.53 -2.03 -20.45
C GLY A 55 1.49 -1.66 -19.31
N LEU A 56 1.44 -2.39 -18.18
CA LEU A 56 2.29 -2.20 -16.98
C LEU A 56 2.19 -0.80 -16.32
N ILE A 57 1.22 0.00 -16.73
CA ILE A 57 0.94 1.33 -16.18
C ILE A 57 -0.36 1.24 -15.39
N PRO A 58 -0.30 1.21 -14.04
CA PRO A 58 -1.51 1.19 -13.24
C PRO A 58 -2.25 2.52 -13.36
N THR A 59 -3.57 2.42 -13.36
CA THR A 59 -4.46 3.60 -13.36
C THR A 59 -4.56 4.25 -11.98
N HIS A 60 -4.39 3.45 -10.93
CA HIS A 60 -4.39 3.90 -9.55
C HIS A 60 -3.37 3.08 -8.76
N VAL A 61 -2.65 3.73 -7.86
CA VAL A 61 -1.84 3.08 -6.83
C VAL A 61 -2.30 3.65 -5.50
N VAL A 62 -2.81 2.78 -4.62
CA VAL A 62 -3.49 3.22 -3.39
C VAL A 62 -3.07 2.37 -2.21
N PHE A 63 -3.08 2.98 -1.03
CA PHE A 63 -3.04 2.26 0.24
C PHE A 63 -4.45 1.82 0.62
N ASN A 64 -4.55 0.64 1.24
CA ASN A 64 -5.75 0.09 1.87
C ASN A 64 -7.04 0.25 1.02
N GLY A 65 -6.92 -0.03 -0.28
CA GLY A 65 -8.06 -0.20 -1.20
C GLY A 65 -8.67 1.06 -1.83
N LYS A 66 -8.33 2.29 -1.40
CA LYS A 66 -8.83 3.53 -2.05
C LYS A 66 -7.94 4.75 -1.84
N ALA A 67 -8.04 5.73 -2.73
CA ALA A 67 -7.38 7.01 -2.57
C ALA A 67 -7.81 7.70 -1.27
N GLY A 68 -6.84 8.17 -0.49
CA GLY A 68 -7.09 8.84 0.79
C GLY A 68 -7.56 7.94 1.94
N SER A 69 -7.48 6.61 1.80
CA SER A 69 -7.92 5.65 2.84
C SER A 69 -7.28 5.90 4.22
N LEU A 70 -6.01 6.31 4.25
CA LEU A 70 -5.23 6.58 5.47
C LEU A 70 -5.04 8.08 5.71
N THR A 71 -6.03 8.90 5.36
CA THR A 71 -5.98 10.37 5.49
C THR A 71 -7.17 10.92 6.26
N GLY A 72 -7.11 12.21 6.62
CA GLY A 72 -8.17 12.90 7.37
C GLY A 72 -8.44 12.24 8.72
N GLU A 73 -9.69 11.91 8.99
CA GLU A 73 -10.10 11.23 10.24
C GLU A 73 -9.47 9.83 10.39
N ASN A 74 -9.14 9.18 9.27
CA ASN A 74 -8.52 7.86 9.21
C ASN A 74 -6.97 7.92 9.22
N ALA A 75 -6.38 9.10 9.43
CA ALA A 75 -4.94 9.24 9.49
C ALA A 75 -4.35 8.36 10.61
N MET A 76 -3.22 7.73 10.30
CA MET A 76 -2.42 7.02 11.30
C MET A 76 -1.94 8.01 12.36
N LYS A 77 -1.96 7.61 13.63
CA LYS A 77 -1.64 8.46 14.78
C LYS A 77 -0.49 7.86 15.57
N ALA A 78 0.39 8.73 16.05
CA ALA A 78 1.45 8.40 17.00
C ALA A 78 1.65 9.58 17.95
N LYS A 79 2.35 9.35 19.06
CA LYS A 79 2.82 10.39 19.97
C LYS A 79 4.34 10.54 19.89
N VAL A 80 4.87 11.71 20.21
CA VAL A 80 6.33 11.88 20.36
C VAL A 80 6.85 10.88 21.40
N GLY A 81 7.91 10.16 21.04
CA GLY A 81 8.49 9.09 21.86
C GLY A 81 7.88 7.71 21.63
N GLU A 82 6.77 7.58 20.89
CA GLU A 82 6.18 6.28 20.51
C GLU A 82 6.99 5.66 19.36
N THR A 83 7.34 4.38 19.49
CA THR A 83 7.97 3.60 18.42
C THR A 83 6.90 2.86 17.63
N VAL A 84 6.85 3.11 16.32
CA VAL A 84 5.83 2.54 15.42
C VAL A 84 6.48 1.60 14.42
N LEU A 85 6.02 0.36 14.40
CA LEU A 85 6.33 -0.59 13.34
C LEU A 85 5.34 -0.41 12.18
N ILE A 86 5.86 -0.18 10.97
CA ILE A 86 5.04 -0.10 9.76
C ILE A 86 5.38 -1.29 8.88
N VAL A 87 4.43 -2.22 8.75
CA VAL A 87 4.54 -3.32 7.78
C VAL A 87 3.92 -2.86 6.48
N HIS A 88 4.71 -2.81 5.42
CA HIS A 88 4.27 -2.42 4.09
C HIS A 88 4.31 -3.63 3.14
N SER A 89 3.23 -3.89 2.42
CA SER A 89 3.18 -4.96 1.42
C SER A 89 2.76 -4.44 0.05
N GLN A 90 3.34 -5.07 -0.97
CA GLN A 90 2.98 -4.92 -2.36
C GLN A 90 3.17 -6.30 -2.99
N ALA A 91 2.12 -6.86 -3.60
CA ALA A 91 2.11 -8.23 -4.09
C ALA A 91 2.48 -8.40 -5.59
N ASN A 92 2.44 -7.33 -6.39
CA ASN A 92 2.51 -7.39 -7.85
C ASN A 92 3.55 -6.45 -8.49
N ARG A 93 3.91 -5.34 -7.84
CA ARG A 93 4.76 -4.28 -8.41
C ARG A 93 5.64 -3.64 -7.34
N ASP A 94 6.86 -3.27 -7.71
CA ASP A 94 7.77 -2.60 -6.78
C ASP A 94 7.20 -1.28 -6.25
N THR A 95 7.51 -1.02 -4.98
CA THR A 95 7.21 0.22 -4.26
C THR A 95 8.44 0.69 -3.47
N ARG A 96 8.42 1.96 -3.07
CA ARG A 96 9.52 2.62 -2.34
C ARG A 96 8.93 3.48 -1.21
N PRO A 97 8.51 2.86 -0.09
CA PRO A 97 7.90 3.58 1.02
C PRO A 97 8.83 4.67 1.55
N HIS A 98 8.26 5.81 1.93
CA HIS A 98 9.00 6.92 2.50
C HIS A 98 8.14 7.62 3.56
N LEU A 99 8.78 8.04 4.65
CA LEU A 99 8.16 8.83 5.71
C LEU A 99 8.63 10.28 5.59
N ILE A 100 7.79 11.15 5.04
CA ILE A 100 8.11 12.58 4.88
C ILE A 100 8.35 13.20 6.27
N GLY A 101 9.53 13.77 6.49
CA GLY A 101 9.92 14.38 7.76
C GLY A 101 10.42 13.40 8.83
N GLY A 102 10.57 12.11 8.49
CA GLY A 102 11.11 11.08 9.38
C GLY A 102 12.07 10.14 8.66
N HIS A 103 12.37 9.00 9.30
CA HIS A 103 13.24 7.96 8.76
C HIS A 103 12.71 6.58 9.16
N GLY A 104 13.20 5.53 8.51
CA GLY A 104 13.11 4.17 9.03
C GLY A 104 14.38 3.90 9.85
N ASP A 105 14.26 3.92 11.18
CA ASP A 105 15.41 3.70 12.07
C ASP A 105 16.00 2.29 11.89
N TYR A 106 15.12 1.31 11.62
CA TYR A 106 15.46 -0.06 11.24
C TYR A 106 14.51 -0.48 10.11
N VAL A 107 15.05 -0.95 8.97
CA VAL A 107 14.30 -1.38 7.78
C VAL A 107 14.83 -2.72 7.30
#